data_AF-A0A0S7X0S4-F1
#
_entry.id   AF-A0A0S7X0S4-F1
#
_cell.length_a   1.000
_cell.length_b   1.000
_cell.length_c   1.000
_cell.angle_alpha   90.00
_cell.angle_beta   90.00
_cell.angle_gamma   90.00
#
_symmetry.space_group_name_H-M   'P 1'
#
loop_
_entity.id
_entity.type
_entity.pdbx_description
1 polymer ?
#
loop_
_entity_poly.entity_id
_entity_poly.type
_entity_poly.pdbx_seq_one_letter_code
_entity_poly.pdbx_strand_id
1 'polypeptide(L)'
;RPVRVKDPDGKTIAGLESRTVPYRAGYLTYLYNMTEKTVTARLQPTMRLSRIEDLTYAATAEPADSFQVGPYDWYVLRLVR
;
A
#
# COMPACT_ATOMS: atom_id res chain seq x y z
N ARG A 1 8.08 -0.67 -10.60
CA ARG A 1 6.80 -0.53 -9.87
C ARG A 1 6.76 0.87 -9.26
N PRO A 2 5.64 1.61 -9.36
CA PRO A 2 5.50 2.98 -8.88
C PRO A 2 5.60 3.13 -7.35
N VAL A 3 5.26 2.07 -6.61
CA VAL A 3 5.47 1.94 -5.16
C VAL A 3 6.09 0.58 -4.89
N ARG A 4 7.11 0.56 -4.03
CA ARG A 4 7.58 -0.66 -3.38
C ARG A 4 7.06 -0.66 -1.94
N VAL A 5 6.64 -1.82 -1.47
CA VAL A 5 6.19 -2.02 -0.09
C VAL A 5 7.16 -2.97 0.58
N LYS A 6 7.72 -2.55 1.71
CA LYS A 6 8.76 -3.25 2.46
C LYS A 6 8.44 -3.23 3.95
N ASP A 7 9.07 -4.10 4.72
CA ASP A 7 9.04 -3.97 6.18
C ASP A 7 9.93 -2.78 6.63
N PRO A 8 9.95 -2.43 7.93
CA PRO A 8 10.82 -1.36 8.44
C PRO A 8 12.31 -1.57 8.15
N ASP A 9 12.74 -2.83 8.03
CA ASP A 9 14.13 -3.24 7.76
C ASP A 9 14.46 -3.28 6.25
N GLY A 10 13.51 -2.95 5.37
CA GLY A 10 13.68 -2.95 3.92
C GLY A 10 13.53 -4.32 3.23
N LYS A 11 13.07 -5.36 3.95
CA LYS A 11 12.82 -6.70 3.41
C LYS A 11 11.40 -6.82 2.87
N THR A 12 11.17 -7.88 2.10
CA THR A 12 9.84 -8.21 1.60
C THR A 12 8.99 -8.76 2.75
N ILE A 13 7.76 -8.27 2.87
CA ILE A 13 6.80 -8.75 3.88
C ILE A 13 6.13 -10.01 3.32
N ALA A 14 6.33 -11.16 3.98
CA ALA A 14 5.69 -12.41 3.58
C ALA A 14 4.17 -12.31 3.73
N GLY A 15 3.43 -12.74 2.69
CA GLY A 15 1.97 -12.69 2.65
C GLY A 15 1.37 -11.31 2.37
N LEU A 16 2.19 -10.27 2.17
CA LEU A 16 1.69 -8.96 1.72
C LEU A 16 1.79 -8.85 0.20
N GLU A 17 0.66 -8.99 -0.47
CA GLU A 17 0.59 -8.98 -1.92
C GLU A 17 0.30 -7.59 -2.48
N SER A 18 0.87 -7.27 -3.64
CA SER A 18 0.62 -5.99 -4.29
C SER A 18 0.57 -6.08 -5.81
N ARG A 19 -0.38 -5.34 -6.40
CA ARG A 19 -0.56 -5.21 -7.85
C ARG A 19 -0.74 -3.76 -8.24
N THR A 20 0.01 -3.32 -9.25
CA THR A 20 -0.10 -1.96 -9.78
C THR A 20 -0.72 -1.97 -11.17
N VAL A 21 -1.64 -1.04 -11.42
CA VAL A 21 -2.26 -0.80 -12.72
C VAL A 21 -2.17 0.70 -13.10
N PRO A 22 -2.06 1.05 -14.39
CA PRO A 22 -2.22 2.43 -14.84
C PRO A 22 -3.62 2.95 -14.48
N TYR A 23 -3.72 4.20 -14.03
CA TYR A 23 -5.00 4.83 -13.73
C TYR A 23 -4.93 6.34 -13.93
N ARG A 24 -5.75 6.87 -14.85
CA ARG A 24 -5.74 8.28 -15.25
C ARG A 24 -4.29 8.75 -15.53
N ALA A 25 -3.90 9.91 -14.98
CA ALA A 25 -2.55 10.47 -15.09
C ALA A 25 -1.54 9.89 -14.07
N GLY A 26 -1.69 8.63 -13.67
CA GLY A 26 -0.85 7.99 -12.65
C GLY A 26 -1.08 6.49 -12.54
N TYR A 27 -1.08 5.97 -11.31
CA TYR A 27 -1.20 4.54 -11.03
C TYR A 27 -2.06 4.29 -9.79
N LEU A 28 -2.73 3.14 -9.77
CA LEU A 28 -3.28 2.54 -8.55
C LEU A 28 -2.44 1.32 -8.18
N THR A 29 -2.06 1.21 -6.92
CA THR A 29 -1.45 0.01 -6.36
C THR A 29 -2.39 -0.60 -5.33
N TYR A 30 -2.93 -1.77 -5.64
CA TYR A 30 -3.67 -2.59 -4.70
C TYR A 30 -2.69 -3.29 -3.77
N LEU A 31 -2.99 -3.31 -2.48
CA LEU A 31 -2.19 -3.95 -1.44
C LEU A 31 -3.11 -4.82 -0.57
N TYR A 32 -2.79 -6.09 -0.40
CA TYR A 32 -3.62 -7.02 0.36
C TYR A 32 -2.77 -7.85 1.32
N ASN A 33 -3.12 -7.83 2.61
CA ASN A 33 -2.45 -8.64 3.61
C ASN A 33 -3.09 -10.03 3.69
N MET A 34 -2.46 -11.03 3.12
CA MET A 34 -2.94 -12.42 3.12
C MET A 34 -2.62 -13.19 4.41
N THR A 35 -2.41 -12.49 5.53
CA THR A 35 -2.03 -13.10 6.81
C THR A 35 -3.01 -12.75 7.92
N GLU A 36 -2.99 -13.54 8.99
CA GLU A 36 -3.77 -13.31 10.21
C GLU A 36 -3.17 -12.24 11.14
N LYS A 37 -2.05 -11.63 10.75
CA LYS A 37 -1.30 -10.71 11.60
C LYS A 37 -1.26 -9.32 10.99
N THR A 38 -1.28 -8.30 11.83
CA THR A 38 -0.96 -6.94 11.42
C THR A 38 0.51 -6.85 11.02
N VAL A 39 0.79 -6.25 9.88
CA VAL A 39 2.15 -6.01 9.40
C VAL A 39 2.41 -4.52 9.27
N THR A 40 3.62 -4.09 9.64
CA THR A 40 4.05 -2.71 9.41
C THR A 40 4.66 -2.60 8.02
N ALA A 41 4.02 -1.82 7.15
CA ALA A 41 4.44 -1.61 5.78
C ALA A 41 5.06 -0.22 5.62
N ARG A 42 6.32 -0.18 5.18
CA ARG A 42 7.02 1.02 4.71
C ARG A 42 6.83 1.18 3.20
N LEU A 43 6.35 2.35 2.80
CA LEU A 43 6.10 2.71 1.41
C LEU A 43 7.31 3.43 0.82
N GLN A 44 7.77 2.98 -0.34
CA GLN A 44 8.84 3.60 -1.11
C GLN A 44 8.30 3.99 -2.50
N PRO A 45 7.54 5.09 -2.59
CA PRO A 45 6.98 5.55 -3.85
C PRO A 45 8.05 6.23 -4.72
N THR A 46 8.03 5.97 -6.03
CA THR A 46 8.86 6.69 -7.03
C THR A 46 8.10 7.85 -7.68
N MET A 47 6.86 8.08 -7.24
CA MET A 47 5.92 9.13 -7.69
C MET A 47 5.21 9.70 -6.46
N ARG A 48 4.47 10.79 -6.58
CA ARG A 48 3.73 11.31 -5.44
C ARG A 48 2.58 10.37 -5.06
N LEU A 49 2.65 9.77 -3.86
CA LEU A 49 1.51 9.10 -3.25
C LEU A 49 0.53 10.18 -2.78
N SER A 50 -0.67 10.22 -3.34
CA SER A 50 -1.66 11.27 -3.05
C SER A 50 -2.70 10.84 -2.02
N ARG A 51 -2.96 9.53 -1.90
CA ARG A 51 -3.99 8.99 -1.01
C ARG A 51 -3.80 7.50 -0.76
N ILE A 52 -4.21 7.04 0.41
CA ILE A 52 -4.38 5.63 0.77
C ILE A 52 -5.87 5.42 1.09
N GLU A 53 -6.52 4.51 0.38
CA GLU A 53 -7.91 4.13 0.64
C GLU A 53 -7.92 2.74 1.26
N ASP A 54 -8.55 2.61 2.43
CA ASP A 54 -8.80 1.36 3.12
C ASP A 54 -10.18 0.85 2.68
N LEU A 55 -10.19 -0.24 1.92
CA LEU A 55 -11.41 -0.83 1.39
C LEU A 55 -12.10 -1.75 2.40
N THR A 56 -11.38 -2.26 3.41
CA THR A 56 -11.98 -3.08 4.47
C THR A 56 -12.93 -2.24 5.31
N TYR A 57 -12.48 -1.06 5.72
CA TYR A 57 -13.20 -0.20 6.65
C TYR A 57 -13.83 1.04 6.00
N ALA A 58 -13.78 1.13 4.67
CA ALA A 58 -14.24 2.29 3.91
C ALA A 58 -13.64 3.62 4.41
N ALA A 59 -12.38 3.58 4.81
CA ALA A 59 -11.67 4.70 5.40
C ALA A 59 -10.66 5.28 4.41
N THR A 60 -10.22 6.51 4.66
CA THR A 60 -9.17 7.17 3.90
C THR A 60 -8.09 7.65 4.85
N ALA A 61 -6.84 7.37 4.51
CA ALA A 61 -5.67 7.84 5.22
C ALA A 61 -4.83 8.76 4.32
N GLU A 62 -4.23 9.77 4.95
CA GLU A 62 -3.22 10.57 4.30
C GLU A 62 -1.94 9.73 4.05
N PRO A 63 -1.20 10.02 2.98
CA PRO A 63 0.07 9.36 2.71
C PRO A 63 1.03 9.46 3.90
N ALA A 64 1.55 8.32 4.34
CA ALA A 64 2.59 8.22 5.35
C ALA A 64 3.72 7.31 4.85
N ASP A 65 4.93 7.51 5.37
CA ASP A 65 6.10 6.68 5.03
C ASP A 65 5.91 5.22 5.47
N SER A 66 5.15 5.00 6.53
CA SER A 66 4.78 3.69 7.01
C SER A 66 3.38 3.67 7.58
N PHE A 67 2.69 2.54 7.45
CA PHE A 67 1.39 2.34 8.08
C PHE A 67 1.19 0.86 8.46
N GLN A 68 0.25 0.61 9.37
CA GLN A 68 -0.15 -0.74 9.75
C GLN A 68 -1.16 -1.26 8.73
N VAL A 69 -0.95 -2.49 8.29
CA VAL A 69 -1.86 -3.23 7.41
C VAL A 69 -2.41 -4.37 8.24
N GLY A 70 -3.68 -4.31 8.62
CA GLY A 70 -4.28 -5.33 9.48
C GLY A 70 -4.50 -6.66 8.76
N PRO A 71 -4.92 -7.69 9.50
CA PRO A 71 -5.14 -9.03 8.97
C PRO A 71 -6.20 -9.03 7.87
N TYR A 72 -5.89 -9.57 6.69
CA TYR A 72 -6.83 -9.60 5.56
C TYR A 72 -7.33 -8.23 5.10
N ASP A 73 -6.61 -7.16 5.45
CA ASP A 73 -6.99 -5.82 5.01
C ASP A 73 -6.57 -5.55 3.56
N TRP A 74 -7.43 -4.80 2.87
CA TRP A 74 -7.24 -4.42 1.48
C TRP A 74 -7.18 -2.91 1.31
N TYR A 75 -6.09 -2.43 0.72
CA TYR A 75 -5.84 -1.02 0.44
C TYR A 75 -5.66 -0.72 -1.04
N VAL A 76 -5.96 0.53 -1.40
CA VAL A 76 -5.62 1.14 -2.69
C VAL A 76 -4.74 2.36 -2.45
N LEU A 77 -3.54 2.31 -3.01
CA LEU A 77 -2.58 3.41 -3.00
C LEU A 77 -2.70 4.17 -4.32
N ARG A 78 -3.06 5.45 -4.26
CA ARG A 78 -3.17 6.30 -5.46
C ARG A 78 -1.91 7.12 -5.67
N LEU A 79 -1.25 6.90 -6.80
CA LEU A 79 -0.07 7.64 -7.21
C LEU A 79 -0.39 8.57 -8.38
N VAL A 80 0.12 9.79 -8.31
CA VAL A 80 -0.01 10.81 -9.37
C VAL A 80 1.37 11.25 -9.84
N ARG A 81 1.46 11.67 -11.11
CA ARG A 81 2.68 12.26 -11.69
C ARG A 81 3.07 13.55 -10.99
#